data_AF-A0A1H7YG74-F1
#
_entry.id   AF-A0A1H7YG74-F1
#
_cell.length_a   1.000
_cell.length_b   1.000
_cell.length_c   1.000
_cell.angle_alpha   90.00
_cell.angle_beta   90.00
_cell.angle_gamma   90.00
#
_symmetry.space_group_name_H-M   'P 1'
#
loop_
_entity.id
_entity.type
_entity.pdbx_description
1 polymer ?
#
loop_
_entity_poly.entity_id
_entity_poly.type
_entity_poly.pdbx_seq_one_letter_code
_entity_poly.pdbx_strand_id
1 'polypeptide(L)'
;MAFTLPAIPYSTDVLKPTIDKATMEIHHGKHHQSYEYKLKKAIAGTDAEHLTIEEIIENISKYPAAVRNNGGGHYNHSVIDWVKGASNYKIAK
;
A
#
# COMPACT_ATOMS: atom_id res chain seq x y z
N MET A 1 -0.53 -6.89 -15.33
CA MET A 1 -1.37 -6.85 -14.11
C MET A 1 -1.00 -5.56 -13.41
N ALA A 2 -1.94 -4.64 -13.23
CA ALA A 2 -1.64 -3.35 -12.63
C ALA A 2 -1.93 -3.41 -11.13
N PHE A 3 -1.02 -2.92 -10.28
CA PHE A 3 -1.18 -2.81 -8.82
C PHE A 3 -2.57 -2.26 -8.43
N THR A 4 -3.14 -2.58 -7.27
CA THR A 4 -4.45 -2.01 -6.89
C THR A 4 -4.41 -1.56 -5.45
N LEU A 5 -5.17 -0.51 -5.13
CA LEU A 5 -5.38 -0.10 -3.74
C LEU A 5 -6.19 -1.19 -3.02
N PRO A 6 -5.62 -1.92 -2.04
CA PRO A 6 -6.33 -2.96 -1.33
C PRO A 6 -7.47 -2.36 -0.51
N ALA A 7 -8.63 -3.00 -0.47
CA ALA A 7 -9.73 -2.54 0.37
C ALA A 7 -9.41 -2.72 1.86
N ILE A 8 -9.87 -1.79 2.70
CA ILE A 8 -9.82 -1.94 4.16
C ILE A 8 -10.95 -2.88 4.58
N PRO A 9 -10.70 -3.97 5.31
CA PRO A 9 -11.73 -4.94 5.68
C PRO A 9 -12.52 -4.58 6.95
N TYR A 10 -12.36 -3.35 7.46
CA TYR A 10 -12.97 -2.87 8.71
C TYR A 10 -13.28 -1.37 8.62
N SER A 11 -14.10 -0.90 9.57
CA SER A 11 -14.43 0.52 9.71
C SER A 11 -13.18 1.35 10.01
N THR A 12 -13.07 2.51 9.36
CA THR A 12 -11.93 3.44 9.49
C THR A 12 -11.77 4.07 10.87
N ASP A 13 -12.69 3.82 11.79
CA ASP A 13 -12.64 4.30 13.18
C ASP A 13 -12.29 3.22 14.21
N VAL A 14 -12.06 1.97 13.80
CA VAL A 14 -11.81 0.85 14.72
C VAL A 14 -10.52 1.01 15.57
N LEU A 15 -9.59 1.87 15.12
CA LEU A 15 -8.31 2.12 15.79
C LEU A 15 -8.35 3.30 16.78
N LYS A 16 -9.51 3.91 17.00
CA LYS A 16 -9.67 4.93 18.03
C LYS A 16 -9.44 4.35 19.44
N PRO A 17 -8.90 5.13 20.38
CA PRO A 17 -8.48 6.53 20.24
C PRO A 17 -7.05 6.71 19.68
N THR A 18 -6.35 5.62 19.38
CA THR A 18 -4.93 5.64 18.97
C THR A 18 -4.73 6.29 17.60
N ILE A 19 -5.59 5.97 16.63
CA ILE A 19 -5.60 6.56 15.30
C ILE A 19 -7.02 7.00 14.99
N ASP A 20 -7.19 8.27 14.62
CA ASP A 20 -8.49 8.82 14.30
C ASP A 20 -8.96 8.42 12.89
N LYS A 21 -10.27 8.57 12.66
CA LYS A 21 -10.94 8.19 11.41
C LYS A 21 -10.41 8.98 10.20
N ALA A 22 -10.20 10.29 10.35
CA ALA A 22 -9.77 11.13 9.24
C ALA A 22 -8.35 10.77 8.80
N THR A 23 -7.48 10.43 9.75
CA THR A 23 -6.15 9.86 9.45
C THR A 23 -6.28 8.59 8.62
N MET A 24 -7.10 7.61 9.03
CA MET A 24 -7.27 6.36 8.27
C MET A 24 -7.80 6.58 6.85
N GLU A 25 -8.80 7.45 6.69
CA GLU A 25 -9.40 7.77 5.38
C GLU A 25 -8.41 8.49 4.45
N ILE A 26 -7.64 9.44 4.97
CA ILE A 26 -6.65 10.19 4.18
C ILE A 26 -5.44 9.32 3.87
N HIS A 27 -4.97 8.52 4.82
CA HIS A 27 -3.81 7.65 4.67
C HIS A 27 -4.08 6.56 3.63
N HIS A 28 -5.25 5.90 3.67
CA HIS A 28 -5.68 4.95 2.64
C HIS A 28 -6.00 5.64 1.31
N GLY A 29 -7.00 6.52 1.34
CA GLY A 29 -7.68 7.03 0.17
C GLY A 29 -6.90 8.11 -0.57
N LYS A 30 -5.81 8.65 0.00
CA LYS A 30 -4.94 9.61 -0.68
C LYS A 30 -3.50 9.15 -0.73
N HIS A 31 -2.87 8.85 0.41
CA HIS A 31 -1.44 8.53 0.43
C HIS A 31 -1.16 7.17 -0.22
N HIS A 32 -1.83 6.10 0.22
CA HIS A 32 -1.65 4.78 -0.37
C HIS A 32 -2.09 4.76 -1.85
N GLN A 33 -3.25 5.35 -2.17
CA GLN A 33 -3.69 5.50 -3.56
C GLN A 33 -2.65 6.23 -4.44
N SER A 34 -2.01 7.28 -3.92
CA SER A 34 -0.98 7.99 -4.67
C SER A 34 0.24 7.11 -4.96
N TYR A 35 0.65 6.23 -4.04
CA TYR A 35 1.75 5.31 -4.29
C TYR A 35 1.39 4.30 -5.38
N GLU A 36 0.20 3.71 -5.31
CA GLU A 36 -0.30 2.78 -6.33
C GLU A 36 -0.33 3.43 -7.73
N TYR A 37 -0.94 4.61 -7.86
CA TYR A 37 -0.99 5.34 -9.12
C TYR A 37 0.40 5.68 -9.67
N LYS A 38 1.29 6.23 -8.82
CA LYS A 38 2.64 6.64 -9.25
C LYS A 38 3.53 5.44 -9.56
N LEU A 39 3.35 4.31 -8.87
CA LEU A 39 4.05 3.06 -9.17
C LEU A 39 3.66 2.56 -10.56
N LYS A 40 2.35 2.47 -10.87
CA LYS A 40 1.87 2.10 -12.21
C LYS A 40 2.47 2.97 -13.30
N LYS A 41 2.47 4.29 -13.08
CA LYS A 41 3.07 5.24 -14.03
C LYS A 41 4.57 5.01 -14.20
N ALA A 42 5.29 4.65 -13.14
CA ALA A 42 6.74 4.47 -13.17
C ALA A 42 7.19 3.16 -13.84
N ILE A 43 6.34 2.13 -13.85
CA ILE A 43 6.66 0.82 -14.44
C ILE A 43 6.04 0.61 -15.83
N ALA A 44 5.13 1.48 -16.28
CA ALA A 44 4.42 1.33 -17.54
C ALA A 44 5.40 1.19 -18.73
N GLY A 45 5.23 0.14 -19.52
CA GLY A 45 6.09 -0.18 -20.66
C GLY A 45 7.47 -0.73 -20.30
N THR A 46 7.66 -1.14 -19.04
CA THR A 46 8.88 -1.82 -18.57
C THR A 46 8.58 -3.26 -18.17
N ASP A 47 9.61 -4.10 -18.06
CA ASP A 47 9.46 -5.49 -17.60
C ASP A 47 8.80 -5.60 -16.21
N ALA A 48 8.92 -4.56 -15.38
CA ALA A 48 8.33 -4.52 -14.05
C ALA A 48 6.79 -4.46 -14.05
N GLU A 49 6.15 -4.12 -15.17
CA GLU A 49 4.67 -4.10 -15.29
C GLU A 49 4.03 -5.49 -15.18
N HIS A 50 4.85 -6.54 -15.34
CA HIS A 50 4.43 -7.93 -15.26
C HIS A 50 4.87 -8.64 -13.98
N LEU A 51 5.60 -7.94 -13.11
CA LEU A 51 6.08 -8.48 -11.84
C LEU A 51 5.10 -8.20 -10.70
N THR A 52 5.15 -9.05 -9.69
CA THR A 52 4.53 -8.82 -8.38
C THR A 52 5.25 -7.69 -7.62
N ILE A 53 4.63 -7.17 -6.55
CA ILE A 53 5.26 -6.12 -5.76
C ILE A 53 6.48 -6.69 -5.02
N GLU A 54 6.41 -7.92 -4.54
CA GLU A 54 7.48 -8.63 -3.85
C GLU A 54 8.72 -8.77 -4.75
N GLU A 55 8.54 -9.23 -6.00
CA GLU A 55 9.63 -9.37 -6.98
C GLU A 55 10.32 -8.02 -7.27
N ILE A 56 9.56 -6.93 -7.38
CA ILE A 56 10.09 -5.58 -7.55
C ILE A 56 10.90 -5.16 -6.30
N ILE A 57 10.39 -5.41 -5.10
CA ILE A 57 11.06 -5.04 -3.84
C ILE A 57 12.33 -5.86 -3.59
N GLU A 58 12.33 -7.16 -3.89
CA GLU A 58 13.53 -8.00 -3.82
C GLU A 58 14.65 -7.52 -4.75
N ASN A 59 14.27 -6.90 -5.87
CA ASN A 59 15.19 -6.40 -6.88
C ASN A 59 15.27 -4.86 -6.91
N ILE A 60 14.91 -4.18 -5.81
CA ILE A 60 14.63 -2.74 -5.84
C ILE A 60 15.79 -1.87 -6.29
N SER A 61 17.03 -2.33 -6.10
CA SER A 61 18.25 -1.63 -6.53
C SER A 61 18.40 -1.53 -8.06
N LYS A 62 17.69 -2.36 -8.83
CA LYS A 62 17.70 -2.33 -10.31
C LYS A 62 16.79 -1.23 -10.88
N TYR A 63 15.92 -0.63 -10.07
CA TYR A 63 14.89 0.29 -10.53
C TYR A 63 15.18 1.74 -10.13
N PRO A 64 14.63 2.73 -10.87
CA PRO A 64 14.80 4.14 -10.52
C PRO A 64 14.12 4.48 -9.20
N ALA A 65 14.52 5.61 -8.61
CA ALA A 65 13.98 6.10 -7.35
C ALA A 65 12.44 6.22 -7.33
N ALA A 66 11.81 6.48 -8.48
CA ALA A 66 10.35 6.52 -8.60
C ALA A 66 9.71 5.15 -8.28
N VAL A 67 10.25 4.05 -8.81
CA VAL A 67 9.79 2.70 -8.50
C VAL A 67 10.14 2.34 -7.06
N ARG A 68 11.35 2.68 -6.59
CA ARG A 68 11.74 2.46 -5.19
C ARG A 68 10.76 3.11 -4.20
N ASN A 69 10.50 4.40 -4.38
CA ASN A 69 9.72 5.18 -3.43
C ASN A 69 8.23 4.82 -3.48
N ASN A 70 7.66 4.65 -4.68
CA ASN A 70 6.23 4.34 -4.82
C ASN A 70 5.93 2.84 -4.67
N GLY A 71 6.86 1.97 -5.10
CA GLY A 71 6.81 0.53 -4.86
C GLY A 71 6.92 0.21 -3.38
N GLY A 72 7.95 0.73 -2.71
CA GLY A 72 8.08 0.59 -1.25
C GLY A 72 6.88 1.18 -0.50
N GLY A 73 6.38 2.34 -0.94
CA GLY A 73 5.14 2.93 -0.42
C GLY A 73 3.96 1.97 -0.53
N HIS A 74 3.66 1.47 -1.73
CA HIS A 74 2.55 0.55 -1.95
C HIS A 74 2.70 -0.76 -1.14
N TYR A 75 3.90 -1.33 -1.12
CA TYR A 75 4.21 -2.56 -0.39
C TYR A 75 4.00 -2.39 1.13
N ASN A 76 4.60 -1.36 1.72
CA ASN A 76 4.54 -1.13 3.17
C ASN A 76 3.11 -0.98 3.66
N HIS A 77 2.29 -0.20 2.95
CA HIS A 77 0.89 0.04 3.33
C HIS A 77 0.01 -1.17 3.07
N SER A 78 0.35 -2.03 2.10
CA SER A 78 -0.39 -3.27 1.82
C SER A 78 -0.11 -4.37 2.84
N VAL A 79 1.13 -4.48 3.33
CA VAL A 79 1.55 -5.52 4.28
C VAL A 79 1.21 -5.18 5.73
N ILE A 80 1.33 -3.90 6.12
CA ILE A 80 1.30 -3.49 7.54
C ILE A 80 -0.05 -2.89 7.93
N ASP A 81 -0.62 -1.98 7.11
CA ASP A 81 -1.65 -1.06 7.62
C ASP A 81 -3.09 -1.56 7.51
N TRP A 82 -3.45 -2.34 6.48
CA TRP A 82 -4.86 -2.70 6.22
C TRP A 82 -5.24 -4.13 6.58
N VAL A 83 -4.32 -5.08 6.37
CA VAL A 83 -4.64 -6.51 6.55
C VAL A 83 -4.31 -6.99 7.96
N LYS A 84 -3.24 -6.43 8.57
CA LYS A 84 -2.75 -6.87 9.89
C LYS A 84 -3.10 -5.94 11.05
N GLY A 85 -3.44 -4.68 10.76
CA GLY A 85 -3.82 -3.70 11.77
C GLY A 85 -5.00 -4.17 12.63
N ALA A 86 -6.01 -4.80 12.02
CA ALA A 86 -7.15 -5.38 12.75
C ALA A 86 -6.96 -6.82 13.22
N SER A 87 -5.97 -7.57 12.72
CA SER A 87 -5.74 -8.94 13.24
C SER A 87 -4.98 -8.92 14.57
N ASN A 88 -4.16 -7.89 14.81
CA ASN A 88 -3.42 -7.74 16.07
C ASN A 88 -4.23 -7.00 17.15
N TYR A 89 -5.19 -6.16 16.75
CA TYR A 89 -6.25 -5.72 17.64
C TYR A 89 -7.29 -6.83 17.73
N LYS A 90 -7.46 -7.47 18.88
CA LYS A 90 -8.57 -8.40 19.13
C LYS A 90 -9.93 -7.68 19.10
N ILE A 91 -10.30 -7.07 17.98
CA ILE A 91 -11.56 -6.36 17.77
C ILE A 91 -12.22 -6.95 16.53
N ALA A 92 -12.80 -8.13 16.72
CA ALA A 92 -14.08 -8.58 16.15
C ALA A 92 -14.27 -10.07 16.47
N LYS A 93 -14.80 -10.35 17.66
CA LYS A 93 -15.96 -11.24 17.72
C LYS A 93 -17.19 -10.37 17.55
#